data_AF-A0A7S0ABG7-F1
#
_entry.id   AF-A0A7S0ABG7-F1
#
_cell.length_a   1.000
_cell.length_b   1.000
_cell.length_c   1.000
_cell.angle_alpha   90.00
_cell.angle_beta   90.00
_cell.angle_gamma   90.00
#
_symmetry.space_group_name_H-M   'P 1'
#
loop_
_entity.id
_entity.type
_entity.pdbx_description
1 polymer ?
#
loop_
_entity_poly.entity_id
_entity_poly.type
_entity_poly.pdbx_seq_one_letter_code
_entity_poly.pdbx_strand_id
1 'polypeptide(L)'
;RFKWEHVENHNETFIEMPRDARSELMASFPRNWEEYYALRCHQSWPLKSLLPAPYFPVGTRELSQPVNCLQAMYIHGIENFSTLSSLTVHIVGADRAYEWAPSPTYVWEEILHCLPNLQKMEIIFVSPSLYKCLIPNAEYRPPMDLECCPDCTARGRKRVMTVSAKTWHEFRADENRYTKPDLVVAFNAGISMEETDGWVESVKMMLEDDISCLFTMYEEGEAKGDYDLLQSLGAKIITERNALNPFAVDVPTIDANQPDTFFHINERYVCFKGSEK
;
A
#
# COMPACT_ATOMS: atom_id res chain seq x y z
N ARG A 1 6.97 7.25 28.84
CA ARG A 1 7.82 8.17 29.63
C ARG A 1 8.19 9.41 28.83
N PHE A 2 8.91 9.30 27.69
CA PHE A 2 9.17 10.43 26.77
C PHE A 2 7.90 11.23 26.39
N LYS A 3 6.86 10.58 25.85
CA LYS A 3 5.58 11.26 25.53
C LYS A 3 4.97 12.00 26.74
N TRP A 4 5.00 11.41 27.93
CA TRP A 4 4.48 12.03 29.15
C TRP A 4 5.30 13.23 29.60
N GLU A 5 6.62 13.05 29.71
CA GLU A 5 7.56 14.11 30.10
C GLU A 5 7.59 15.26 29.07
N HIS A 6 7.32 14.99 27.79
CA HIS A 6 7.30 16.03 26.76
C HIS A 6 5.97 16.81 26.74
N VAL A 7 4.83 16.12 26.82
CA VAL A 7 3.51 16.77 26.90
C VAL A 7 3.39 17.62 28.17
N GLU A 8 3.79 17.09 29.33
CA GLU A 8 3.68 17.85 30.60
C GLU A 8 4.65 19.02 30.70
N ASN A 9 5.91 18.85 30.27
CA ASN A 9 6.92 19.91 30.46
C ASN A 9 6.90 20.98 29.35
N HIS A 10 6.40 20.65 28.16
CA HIS A 10 6.44 21.56 27.01
C HIS A 10 5.05 21.95 26.48
N ASN A 11 3.96 21.44 27.07
CA ASN A 11 2.59 21.67 26.62
C ASN A 11 2.40 21.34 25.11
N GLU A 12 3.19 20.39 24.61
CA GLU A 12 3.17 19.98 23.21
C GLU A 12 2.05 18.95 22.98
N THR A 13 1.25 19.16 21.92
CA THR A 13 0.23 18.20 21.50
C THR A 13 0.79 17.32 20.40
N PHE A 14 0.95 16.02 20.66
CA PHE A 14 1.27 15.07 19.59
C PHE A 14 0.07 14.92 18.67
N ILE A 15 0.30 15.08 17.37
CA ILE A 15 -0.74 14.87 16.37
C ILE A 15 -0.96 13.37 16.22
N GLU A 16 -2.15 12.92 16.60
CA GLU A 16 -2.63 11.58 16.29
C GLU A 16 -3.28 11.60 14.91
N MET A 17 -3.00 10.58 14.08
CA MET A 17 -3.80 10.36 12.88
C MET A 17 -5.28 10.24 13.31
N PRO A 18 -6.22 10.89 12.60
CA PRO A 18 -7.62 10.84 12.97
C PRO A 18 -8.09 9.39 12.97
N ARG A 19 -8.55 8.96 14.14
CA ARG A 19 -9.08 7.61 14.33
C ARG A 19 -10.45 7.45 13.67
N ASP A 20 -11.13 8.56 13.41
CA ASP A 20 -12.47 8.55 12.86
C ASP A 20 -12.42 8.27 11.35
N ALA A 21 -13.14 7.23 10.95
CA ALA A 21 -13.43 6.98 9.56
C ALA A 21 -14.32 8.10 9.00
N ARG A 22 -14.01 8.52 7.78
CA ARG A 22 -14.81 9.50 7.06
C ARG A 22 -16.24 9.01 6.91
N SER A 23 -17.20 9.93 7.04
CA SER A 23 -18.62 9.67 6.73
C SER A 23 -18.88 9.73 5.23
N GLU A 24 -18.04 10.43 4.47
CA GLU A 24 -18.19 10.68 3.04
C GLU A 24 -16.91 10.34 2.29
N LEU A 25 -17.10 9.82 1.07
CA LEU A 25 -16.03 9.56 0.12
C LEU A 25 -15.30 10.87 -0.20
N MET A 26 -13.99 10.81 -0.44
CA MET A 26 -13.27 12.01 -0.92
C MET A 26 -13.71 12.29 -2.36
N ALA A 27 -14.19 13.52 -2.62
CA ALA A 27 -14.64 13.92 -3.95
C ALA A 27 -13.51 13.86 -5.00
N SER A 28 -12.29 14.16 -4.56
CA SER A 28 -11.05 13.97 -5.30
C SER A 28 -9.99 13.43 -4.35
N PHE A 29 -9.11 12.56 -4.82
CA PHE A 29 -7.97 12.12 -4.03
C PHE A 29 -6.96 13.26 -3.84
N PRO A 30 -6.31 13.38 -2.67
CA PRO A 30 -5.24 14.37 -2.46
C PRO A 30 -4.12 14.24 -3.50
N ARG A 31 -3.47 15.36 -3.83
CA ARG A 31 -2.41 15.40 -4.85
C ARG A 31 -1.01 15.17 -4.30
N ASN A 32 -0.83 15.16 -2.97
CA ASN A 32 0.43 15.01 -2.26
C ASN A 32 0.18 14.86 -0.75
N TRP A 33 1.25 14.64 0.02
CA TRP A 33 1.18 14.55 1.48
C TRP A 33 0.59 15.79 2.17
N GLU A 34 0.87 17.00 1.67
CA GLU A 34 0.34 18.24 2.25
C GLU A 34 -1.18 18.27 2.22
N GLU A 35 -1.79 17.95 1.07
CA GLU A 35 -3.24 17.85 0.93
C GLU A 35 -3.82 16.68 1.70
N TYR A 36 -3.11 15.54 1.74
CA TYR A 36 -3.55 14.36 2.47
C TYR A 36 -3.67 14.65 3.96
N TYR A 37 -2.63 15.22 4.56
CA TYR A 37 -2.65 15.55 5.98
C TYR A 37 -3.58 16.73 6.28
N ALA A 38 -3.70 17.73 5.39
CA ALA A 38 -4.70 18.78 5.55
C ALA A 38 -6.12 18.22 5.58
N LEU A 39 -6.39 17.20 4.76
CA LEU A 39 -7.70 16.56 4.66
C LEU A 39 -7.98 15.62 5.85
N ARG A 40 -7.03 14.74 6.17
CA ARG A 40 -7.19 13.75 7.23
C ARG A 40 -7.00 14.43 8.58
N CYS A 41 -5.84 15.01 8.83
CA CYS A 41 -5.47 15.64 10.10
C CYS A 41 -5.96 17.09 10.22
N HIS A 42 -7.10 17.47 9.64
CA HIS A 42 -7.52 18.88 9.50
C HIS A 42 -7.50 19.73 10.78
N GLN A 43 -7.78 19.15 11.95
CA GLN A 43 -7.72 19.86 13.23
C GLN A 43 -6.29 20.15 13.69
N SER A 44 -5.39 19.22 13.39
CA SER A 44 -4.02 19.18 13.90
C SER A 44 -3.01 19.74 12.88
N TRP A 45 -3.32 19.65 11.59
CA TRP A 45 -2.46 20.09 10.50
C TRP A 45 -2.05 21.57 10.58
N PRO A 46 -2.93 22.51 11.00
CA PRO A 46 -2.53 23.90 11.22
C PRO A 46 -1.42 24.07 12.27
N LEU A 47 -1.25 23.10 13.17
CA LEU A 47 -0.23 23.11 14.22
C LEU A 47 1.11 22.51 13.75
N LYS A 48 1.25 22.11 12.47
CA LYS A 48 2.47 21.46 11.94
C LYS A 48 3.74 22.28 12.15
N SER A 49 3.64 23.60 12.15
CA SER A 49 4.77 24.51 12.38
C SER A 49 5.29 24.50 13.83
N LEU A 50 4.50 23.95 14.76
CA LEU A 50 4.89 23.78 16.17
C LEU A 50 5.65 22.47 16.41
N LEU A 51 5.65 21.55 15.43
CA LEU A 51 6.31 20.26 15.55
C LEU A 51 7.73 20.30 14.95
N PRO A 52 8.64 19.43 15.41
CA PRO A 52 9.94 19.26 14.77
C PRO A 52 9.77 18.98 13.27
N ALA A 53 10.61 19.61 12.44
CA ALA A 53 10.62 19.42 10.98
C ALA A 53 10.53 17.93 10.51
N PRO A 54 11.21 16.95 11.14
CA PRO A 54 11.14 15.56 10.68
C PRO A 54 9.85 14.82 11.07
N TYR A 55 8.95 15.40 11.87
CA TYR A 55 7.82 14.66 12.45
C TYR A 55 6.88 14.04 11.39
N PHE A 56 6.45 14.82 10.41
CA PHE A 56 5.53 14.35 9.37
C PHE A 56 6.20 13.47 8.31
N PRO A 57 7.39 13.84 7.81
CA PRO A 57 8.15 12.97 6.93
C PRO A 57 8.28 11.53 7.47
N VAL A 58 8.62 11.37 8.75
CA VAL A 58 8.76 10.05 9.38
C VAL A 58 7.45 9.26 9.38
N GLY A 59 6.30 9.94 9.52
CA GLY A 59 4.97 9.32 9.46
C GLY A 59 4.57 8.82 8.07
N THR A 60 5.20 9.31 6.99
CA THR A 60 4.87 8.89 5.62
C THR A 60 5.31 7.47 5.29
N ARG A 61 6.30 6.90 6.01
CA ARG A 61 6.89 5.60 5.65
C ARG A 61 5.86 4.47 5.59
N GLU A 62 5.09 4.33 6.68
CA GLU A 62 4.06 3.29 6.77
C GLU A 62 2.79 3.73 6.04
N LEU A 63 2.39 5.01 6.13
CA LEU A 63 1.19 5.52 5.48
C LEU A 63 1.28 5.48 3.96
N SER A 64 2.49 5.54 3.38
CA SER A 64 2.69 5.44 1.94
C SER A 64 2.03 4.18 1.38
N GLN A 65 2.05 3.06 2.10
CA GLN A 65 1.46 1.79 1.63
C GLN A 65 -0.06 1.90 1.36
N PRO A 66 -0.94 2.14 2.36
CA PRO A 66 -2.38 2.25 2.11
C PRO A 66 -2.77 3.48 1.28
N VAL A 67 -2.03 4.59 1.38
CA VAL A 67 -2.32 5.80 0.60
C VAL A 67 -2.07 5.58 -0.89
N ASN A 68 -1.03 4.82 -1.24
CA ASN A 68 -0.81 4.36 -2.61
C ASN A 68 -1.93 3.44 -3.10
N CYS A 69 -2.42 2.50 -2.26
CA CYS A 69 -3.57 1.68 -2.62
C CYS A 69 -4.81 2.54 -2.91
N LEU A 70 -5.10 3.52 -2.05
CA LEU A 70 -6.22 4.45 -2.27
C LEU A 70 -6.00 5.27 -3.54
N GLN A 71 -4.80 5.80 -3.77
CA GLN A 71 -4.48 6.53 -5.01
C GLN A 71 -4.77 5.68 -6.25
N ALA A 72 -4.34 4.41 -6.25
CA ALA A 72 -4.59 3.48 -7.34
C ALA A 72 -6.09 3.27 -7.57
N MET A 73 -6.89 3.09 -6.51
CA MET A 73 -8.35 2.97 -6.62
C MET A 73 -8.98 4.19 -7.30
N TYR A 74 -8.49 5.40 -6.99
CA TYR A 74 -8.97 6.62 -7.64
C TYR A 74 -8.54 6.72 -9.11
N ILE A 75 -7.32 6.29 -9.45
CA ILE A 75 -6.80 6.27 -10.82
C ILE A 75 -7.55 5.23 -11.69
N HIS A 76 -7.88 4.08 -11.12
CA HIS A 76 -8.65 3.01 -11.78
C HIS A 76 -10.16 3.25 -11.83
N GLY A 77 -10.64 4.37 -11.30
CA GLY A 77 -12.06 4.71 -11.19
C GLY A 77 -12.62 4.34 -9.82
N ILE A 78 -12.76 5.36 -8.96
CA ILE A 78 -13.16 5.18 -7.56
C ILE A 78 -14.56 4.58 -7.40
N GLU A 79 -15.44 4.72 -8.38
CA GLU A 79 -16.77 4.10 -8.42
C GLU A 79 -16.73 2.57 -8.33
N ASN A 80 -15.66 1.95 -8.86
CA ASN A 80 -15.45 0.50 -8.81
C ASN A 80 -15.13 -0.01 -7.39
N PHE A 81 -14.64 0.86 -6.52
CA PHE A 81 -14.19 0.51 -5.17
C PHE A 81 -15.09 1.09 -4.07
N SER A 82 -15.61 2.30 -4.26
CA SER A 82 -16.37 3.04 -3.25
C SER A 82 -17.75 2.45 -2.95
N THR A 83 -18.28 1.61 -3.84
CA THR A 83 -19.56 0.90 -3.64
C THR A 83 -19.39 -0.46 -2.96
N LEU A 84 -18.15 -0.95 -2.82
CA LEU A 84 -17.86 -2.24 -2.24
C LEU A 84 -18.14 -2.25 -0.72
N SER A 85 -18.77 -3.33 -0.27
CA SER A 85 -18.90 -3.64 1.16
C SER A 85 -17.76 -4.55 1.66
N SER A 86 -17.07 -5.24 0.75
CA SER A 86 -15.88 -6.05 1.02
C SER A 86 -14.81 -5.75 -0.02
N LEU A 87 -13.56 -5.63 0.40
CA LEU A 87 -12.41 -5.31 -0.45
C LEU A 87 -11.29 -6.32 -0.18
N THR A 88 -10.72 -6.90 -1.23
CA THR A 88 -9.55 -7.78 -1.18
C THR A 88 -8.40 -7.13 -1.92
N VAL A 89 -7.30 -6.86 -1.22
CA VAL A 89 -6.06 -6.31 -1.80
C VAL A 89 -4.95 -7.35 -1.67
N HIS A 90 -4.31 -7.69 -2.79
CA HIS A 90 -3.12 -8.54 -2.79
C HIS A 90 -1.87 -7.67 -2.76
N ILE A 91 -1.01 -7.85 -1.76
CA ILE A 91 0.31 -7.22 -1.67
C ILE A 91 1.34 -8.24 -2.14
N VAL A 92 1.85 -8.05 -3.34
CA VAL A 92 2.67 -9.00 -4.09
C VAL A 92 4.14 -8.62 -4.01
N GLY A 93 5.02 -9.61 -3.85
CA GLY A 93 6.43 -9.35 -3.60
C GLY A 93 6.70 -8.78 -2.20
N ALA A 94 5.73 -8.88 -1.30
CA ALA A 94 5.83 -8.40 0.07
C ALA A 94 7.11 -8.89 0.77
N ASP A 95 7.85 -7.95 1.35
CA ASP A 95 9.01 -8.18 2.18
C ASP A 95 8.63 -8.22 3.67
N ARG A 96 9.43 -8.96 4.43
CA ARG A 96 9.23 -9.10 5.87
C ARG A 96 9.38 -7.76 6.61
N ALA A 97 10.34 -6.93 6.23
CA ALA A 97 10.74 -5.75 6.99
C ALA A 97 9.97 -4.48 6.61
N TYR A 98 9.29 -4.46 5.46
CA TYR A 98 8.55 -3.28 5.01
C TYR A 98 7.03 -3.49 5.06
N GLU A 99 6.48 -4.50 4.38
CA GLU A 99 5.03 -4.70 4.30
C GLU A 99 4.47 -5.52 5.46
N TRP A 100 5.27 -6.42 6.06
CA TRP A 100 4.76 -7.42 7.01
C TRP A 100 5.06 -7.14 8.50
N ALA A 101 6.30 -6.84 8.91
CA ALA A 101 6.72 -6.72 10.32
C ALA A 101 7.36 -5.35 10.64
N PRO A 102 7.25 -4.82 11.88
CA PRO A 102 6.73 -5.44 13.11
C PRO A 102 5.35 -4.95 13.59
N SER A 103 4.64 -4.10 12.85
CA SER A 103 3.29 -3.63 13.22
C SER A 103 2.45 -2.97 12.09
N PRO A 104 2.78 -3.03 10.78
CA PRO A 104 2.04 -2.27 9.77
C PRO A 104 0.59 -2.75 9.57
N THR A 105 0.14 -3.83 10.21
CA THR A 105 -1.25 -4.30 10.09
C THR A 105 -2.28 -3.22 10.41
N TYR A 106 -2.01 -2.32 11.37
CA TYR A 106 -2.90 -1.21 11.70
C TYR A 106 -2.90 -0.09 10.65
N VAL A 107 -1.81 0.12 9.89
CA VAL A 107 -1.76 1.21 8.91
C VAL A 107 -2.74 0.97 7.76
N TRP A 108 -2.96 -0.30 7.40
CA TRP A 108 -3.96 -0.71 6.40
C TRP A 108 -5.39 -0.29 6.76
N GLU A 109 -5.71 -0.09 8.04
CA GLU A 109 -7.03 0.40 8.47
C GLU A 109 -7.37 1.77 7.88
N GLU A 110 -6.37 2.54 7.46
CA GLU A 110 -6.60 3.82 6.79
C GLU A 110 -7.43 3.68 5.51
N ILE A 111 -7.39 2.53 4.83
CA ILE A 111 -8.28 2.26 3.68
C ILE A 111 -9.75 2.23 4.14
N LEU A 112 -10.05 1.57 5.27
CA LEU A 112 -11.40 1.58 5.86
C LEU A 112 -11.82 2.99 6.27
N HIS A 113 -10.88 3.80 6.77
CA HIS A 113 -11.18 5.18 7.15
C HIS A 113 -11.51 6.07 5.94
N CYS A 114 -10.95 5.77 4.78
CA CYS A 114 -11.14 6.54 3.54
C CYS A 114 -12.31 6.06 2.68
N LEU A 115 -12.72 4.78 2.80
CA LEU A 115 -13.85 4.20 2.07
C LEU A 115 -15.06 3.96 3.00
N PRO A 116 -16.05 4.86 3.05
CA PRO A 116 -17.11 4.83 4.07
C PRO A 116 -18.06 3.62 3.98
N ASN A 117 -18.25 3.06 2.79
CA ASN A 117 -19.15 1.91 2.60
C ASN A 117 -18.51 0.57 2.97
N LEU A 118 -17.17 0.53 3.06
CA LEU A 118 -16.43 -0.70 3.27
C LEU A 118 -16.63 -1.26 4.68
N GLN A 119 -17.10 -2.51 4.76
CA GLN A 119 -17.36 -3.23 6.02
C GLN A 119 -16.31 -4.28 6.31
N LYS A 120 -15.76 -4.92 5.29
CA LYS A 120 -14.69 -5.91 5.42
C LYS A 120 -13.54 -5.56 4.50
N MET A 121 -12.32 -5.61 5.01
CA MET A 121 -11.11 -5.51 4.19
C MET A 121 -10.21 -6.70 4.47
N GLU A 122 -9.73 -7.34 3.41
CA GLU A 122 -8.76 -8.42 3.48
C GLU A 122 -7.48 -8.02 2.74
N ILE A 123 -6.36 -8.05 3.45
CA ILE A 123 -5.02 -7.87 2.87
C ILE A 123 -4.36 -9.23 2.78
N ILE A 124 -4.01 -9.64 1.56
CA ILE A 124 -3.35 -10.92 1.30
C ILE A 124 -1.92 -10.65 0.87
N PHE A 125 -0.96 -10.98 1.73
CA PHE A 125 0.46 -10.86 1.42
C PHE A 125 0.93 -12.10 0.66
N VAL A 126 1.47 -11.90 -0.53
CA VAL A 126 1.87 -12.98 -1.46
C VAL A 126 3.33 -12.78 -1.85
N SER A 127 4.22 -13.61 -1.33
CA SER A 127 5.63 -13.56 -1.68
C SER A 127 6.37 -14.81 -1.21
N PRO A 128 7.20 -15.45 -2.06
CA PRO A 128 8.04 -16.58 -1.65
C PRO A 128 8.91 -16.25 -0.43
N SER A 129 9.34 -14.99 -0.24
CA SER A 129 10.23 -14.58 0.85
C SER A 129 9.59 -14.68 2.25
N LEU A 130 8.25 -14.77 2.32
CA LEU A 130 7.49 -14.81 3.57
C LEU A 130 7.50 -16.18 4.25
N TYR A 131 8.10 -17.22 3.66
CA TYR A 131 8.21 -18.54 4.30
C TYR A 131 8.83 -18.47 5.71
N LYS A 132 9.78 -17.53 5.93
CA LYS A 132 10.44 -17.31 7.23
C LYS A 132 9.54 -16.61 8.26
N CYS A 133 8.44 -16.01 7.82
CA CYS A 133 7.45 -15.34 8.66
C CYS A 133 6.36 -16.30 9.16
N LEU A 134 6.31 -17.51 8.59
CA LEU A 134 5.32 -18.53 8.89
C LEU A 134 5.89 -19.54 9.89
N ILE A 135 4.99 -20.32 10.50
CA ILE A 135 5.40 -21.51 11.26
C ILE A 135 6.24 -22.43 10.34
N PRO A 136 7.28 -23.11 10.85
CA PRO A 136 8.16 -23.93 10.02
C PRO A 136 7.36 -24.90 9.12
N ASN A 137 7.69 -24.91 7.82
CA ASN A 137 7.04 -25.69 6.76
C ASN A 137 5.61 -25.27 6.38
N ALA A 138 5.13 -24.11 6.79
CA ALA A 138 3.88 -23.56 6.27
C ALA A 138 4.17 -22.60 5.10
N GLU A 139 3.55 -22.87 3.96
CA GLU A 139 3.54 -21.96 2.80
C GLU A 139 2.32 -21.03 2.80
N TYR A 140 1.43 -21.19 3.78
CA TYR A 140 0.18 -20.46 3.84
C TYR A 140 -0.25 -20.24 5.29
N ARG A 141 -0.69 -19.02 5.56
CA ARG A 141 -1.41 -18.67 6.79
C ARG A 141 -2.86 -18.38 6.41
N PRO A 142 -3.84 -19.12 6.98
CA PRO A 142 -5.24 -18.88 6.70
C PRO A 142 -5.67 -17.49 7.17
N PRO A 143 -6.84 -17.01 6.68
CA PRO A 143 -7.36 -15.71 7.04
C PRO A 143 -7.47 -15.57 8.56
N MET A 144 -6.95 -14.46 9.07
CA MET A 144 -6.93 -14.12 10.48
C MET A 144 -7.56 -12.76 10.69
N ASP A 145 -8.59 -12.71 11.53
CA ASP A 145 -9.20 -11.46 11.96
C ASP A 145 -8.19 -10.62 12.74
N LEU A 146 -8.14 -9.34 12.42
CA LEU A 146 -7.34 -8.33 13.10
C LEU A 146 -8.25 -7.44 13.94
N GLU A 147 -7.73 -6.95 15.07
CA GLU A 147 -8.41 -5.93 15.87
C GLU A 147 -8.53 -4.63 15.07
N CYS A 148 -9.73 -4.04 15.05
CA CYS A 148 -9.98 -2.73 14.46
C CYS A 148 -9.85 -1.62 15.52
N CYS A 149 -9.73 -0.38 15.09
CA CYS A 149 -9.84 0.78 15.96
C CYS A 149 -11.24 0.85 16.61
N PRO A 150 -11.44 1.65 17.68
CA PRO A 150 -12.73 1.77 18.34
C PRO A 150 -13.88 2.22 17.42
N ASP A 151 -13.64 3.16 16.50
CA ASP A 151 -14.67 3.65 15.56
C ASP A 151 -15.07 2.56 14.57
N CYS A 152 -14.11 1.91 13.91
CA CYS A 152 -14.37 0.78 13.02
C CYS A 152 -15.06 -0.39 13.74
N THR A 153 -14.66 -0.71 14.97
CA THR A 153 -15.31 -1.74 15.80
C THR A 153 -16.75 -1.37 16.11
N ALA A 154 -17.02 -0.12 16.52
CA ALA A 154 -18.37 0.38 16.80
C ALA A 154 -19.28 0.36 15.56
N ARG A 155 -18.70 0.55 14.36
CA ARG A 155 -19.38 0.43 13.06
C ARG A 155 -19.48 -1.01 12.54
N GLY A 156 -19.00 -2.00 13.29
CA GLY A 156 -19.06 -3.42 12.90
C GLY A 156 -18.11 -3.82 11.77
N ARG A 157 -17.09 -3.00 11.50
CA ARG A 157 -16.14 -3.24 10.41
C ARG A 157 -15.05 -4.23 10.82
N LYS A 158 -14.51 -4.95 9.82
CA LYS A 158 -13.53 -6.02 10.02
C LYS A 158 -12.31 -5.86 9.12
N ARG A 159 -11.15 -6.22 9.67
CA ARG A 159 -9.91 -6.38 8.94
C ARG A 159 -9.44 -7.83 9.03
N VAL A 160 -9.01 -8.36 7.90
CA VAL A 160 -8.54 -9.74 7.75
C VAL A 160 -7.17 -9.72 7.10
N MET A 161 -6.30 -10.61 7.54
CA MET A 161 -4.98 -10.79 6.98
C MET A 161 -4.75 -12.25 6.60
N THR A 162 -4.26 -12.46 5.38
CA THR A 162 -3.91 -13.77 4.83
C THR A 162 -2.47 -13.71 4.31
N VAL A 163 -1.74 -14.84 4.38
CA VAL A 163 -0.36 -14.92 3.86
C VAL A 163 -0.20 -16.13 2.98
N SER A 164 0.43 -15.93 1.83
CA SER A 164 0.89 -16.99 0.94
C SER A 164 2.38 -16.81 0.67
N ALA A 165 3.18 -17.80 1.04
CA ALA A 165 4.61 -17.84 0.74
C ALA A 165 4.87 -18.47 -0.64
N LYS A 166 4.11 -18.03 -1.65
CA LYS A 166 4.17 -18.47 -3.05
C LYS A 166 4.43 -17.28 -3.95
N THR A 167 4.85 -17.52 -5.19
CA THR A 167 4.73 -16.49 -6.23
C THR A 167 3.24 -16.18 -6.47
N TRP A 168 2.94 -15.05 -7.11
CA TRP A 168 1.54 -14.71 -7.36
C TRP A 168 0.86 -15.67 -8.32
N HIS A 169 1.54 -16.09 -9.40
CA HIS A 169 0.98 -17.06 -10.34
C HIS A 169 0.74 -18.44 -9.69
N GLU A 170 1.62 -18.90 -8.81
CA GLU A 170 1.41 -20.13 -8.03
C GLU A 170 0.25 -19.99 -7.03
N PHE A 171 0.09 -18.81 -6.41
CA PHE A 171 -1.05 -18.54 -5.53
C PHE A 171 -2.36 -18.49 -6.32
N ARG A 172 -2.37 -17.83 -7.49
CA ARG A 172 -3.54 -17.75 -8.38
C ARG A 172 -3.98 -19.12 -8.92
N ALA A 173 -3.04 -20.04 -9.11
CA ALA A 173 -3.33 -21.42 -9.49
C ALA A 173 -3.87 -22.30 -8.33
N ASP A 174 -3.83 -21.84 -7.08
CA ASP A 174 -4.31 -22.59 -5.92
C ASP A 174 -5.82 -22.45 -5.73
N GLU A 175 -6.60 -23.30 -6.42
CA GLU A 175 -8.07 -23.27 -6.42
C GLU A 175 -8.72 -23.34 -5.02
N ASN A 176 -8.00 -23.84 -4.01
CA ASN A 176 -8.54 -23.98 -2.65
C ASN A 176 -8.33 -22.73 -1.80
N ARG A 177 -7.41 -21.84 -2.18
CA ARG A 177 -6.95 -20.73 -1.34
C ARG A 177 -7.00 -19.38 -2.04
N TYR A 178 -7.01 -19.37 -3.37
CA TYR A 178 -7.07 -18.15 -4.14
C TYR A 178 -8.44 -17.49 -4.02
N THR A 179 -8.42 -16.20 -3.76
CA THR A 179 -9.55 -15.30 -3.97
C THR A 179 -9.14 -14.23 -4.96
N LYS A 180 -9.98 -13.94 -5.96
CA LYS A 180 -9.70 -12.86 -6.90
C LYS A 180 -9.61 -11.53 -6.14
N PRO A 181 -8.53 -10.74 -6.31
CA PRO A 181 -8.41 -9.43 -5.69
C PRO A 181 -9.20 -8.37 -6.46
N ASP A 182 -9.60 -7.31 -5.75
CA ASP A 182 -10.07 -6.07 -6.36
C ASP A 182 -8.90 -5.18 -6.80
N LEU A 183 -7.78 -5.27 -6.08
CA LEU A 183 -6.54 -4.53 -6.36
C LEU A 183 -5.31 -5.40 -6.08
N VAL A 184 -4.36 -5.41 -6.99
CA VAL A 184 -3.01 -5.95 -6.79
C VAL A 184 -2.02 -4.80 -6.64
N VAL A 185 -1.17 -4.86 -5.61
CA VAL A 185 -0.14 -3.86 -5.36
C VAL A 185 1.20 -4.56 -5.14
N ALA A 186 2.26 -4.06 -5.76
CA ALA A 186 3.63 -4.47 -5.48
C ALA A 186 4.47 -3.24 -5.19
N PHE A 187 5.07 -3.16 -4.00
CA PHE A 187 5.87 -2.02 -3.62
C PHE A 187 7.33 -2.25 -3.98
N ASN A 188 7.94 -1.26 -4.63
CA ASN A 188 9.34 -1.26 -5.05
C ASN A 188 9.72 -2.57 -5.76
N ALA A 189 8.89 -2.95 -6.73
CA ALA A 189 8.82 -4.32 -7.24
C ALA A 189 10.00 -4.71 -8.13
N GLY A 190 10.58 -3.75 -8.87
CA GLY A 190 11.74 -3.96 -9.73
C GLY A 190 11.56 -5.08 -10.77
N ILE A 191 10.37 -5.20 -11.37
CA ILE A 191 9.96 -6.40 -12.12
C ILE A 191 10.79 -6.65 -13.40
N SER A 192 11.43 -5.60 -13.92
CA SER A 192 12.32 -5.66 -15.09
C SER A 192 13.77 -6.01 -14.74
N MET A 193 14.14 -6.03 -13.46
CA MET A 193 15.51 -6.25 -13.01
C MET A 193 15.66 -7.52 -12.18
N GLU A 194 14.68 -7.86 -11.35
CA GLU A 194 14.73 -8.99 -10.42
C GLU A 194 13.70 -10.05 -10.79
N GLU A 195 14.07 -11.34 -10.75
CA GLU A 195 13.16 -12.49 -10.92
C GLU A 195 12.19 -12.35 -12.12
N THR A 196 12.71 -11.79 -13.24
CA THR A 196 11.89 -11.30 -14.36
C THR A 196 10.95 -12.36 -14.93
N ASP A 197 11.38 -13.62 -15.04
CA ASP A 197 10.53 -14.69 -15.59
C ASP A 197 9.30 -14.95 -14.71
N GLY A 198 9.48 -14.99 -13.39
CA GLY A 198 8.37 -15.19 -12.43
C GLY A 198 7.42 -14.00 -12.36
N TRP A 199 7.93 -12.78 -12.54
CA TRP A 199 7.11 -11.57 -12.67
C TRP A 199 6.35 -11.54 -13.99
N VAL A 200 6.97 -11.89 -15.10
CA VAL A 200 6.31 -11.97 -16.42
C VAL A 200 5.11 -12.91 -16.36
N GLU A 201 5.26 -14.08 -15.75
CA GLU A 201 4.15 -15.01 -15.58
C GLU A 201 3.03 -14.43 -14.71
N SER A 202 3.39 -13.85 -13.56
CA SER A 202 2.44 -13.23 -12.63
C SER A 202 1.66 -12.10 -13.30
N VAL A 203 2.35 -11.18 -13.97
CA VAL A 203 1.75 -10.04 -14.68
C VAL A 203 0.84 -10.51 -15.79
N LYS A 204 1.24 -11.48 -16.62
CA LYS A 204 0.37 -12.03 -17.67
C LYS A 204 -0.95 -12.52 -17.12
N MET A 205 -0.92 -13.28 -16.01
CA MET A 205 -2.14 -13.77 -15.38
C MET A 205 -2.98 -12.63 -14.76
N MET A 206 -2.35 -11.58 -14.19
CA MET A 206 -3.07 -10.38 -13.72
C MET A 206 -3.79 -9.64 -14.86
N LEU A 207 -3.14 -9.54 -16.02
CA LEU A 207 -3.70 -8.94 -17.23
C LEU A 207 -4.85 -9.78 -17.80
N GLU A 208 -4.70 -11.11 -17.82
CA GLU A 208 -5.75 -12.04 -18.25
C GLU A 208 -7.01 -11.96 -17.38
N ASP A 209 -6.83 -11.77 -16.06
CA ASP A 209 -7.92 -11.65 -15.09
C ASP A 209 -8.53 -10.23 -15.03
N ASP A 210 -8.01 -9.28 -15.82
CA ASP A 210 -8.35 -7.84 -15.83
C ASP A 210 -8.36 -7.23 -14.43
N ILE A 211 -7.27 -7.45 -13.68
CA ILE A 211 -7.13 -6.95 -12.31
C ILE A 211 -6.54 -5.54 -12.34
N SER A 212 -7.10 -4.64 -11.52
CA SER A 212 -6.50 -3.32 -11.28
C SER A 212 -5.18 -3.48 -10.54
N CYS A 213 -4.09 -2.95 -11.10
CA CYS A 213 -2.75 -3.11 -10.54
C CYS A 213 -2.08 -1.75 -10.28
N LEU A 214 -1.25 -1.70 -9.24
CA LEU A 214 -0.33 -0.61 -8.92
C LEU A 214 1.03 -1.18 -8.55
N PHE A 215 2.08 -0.86 -9.31
CA PHE A 215 3.46 -1.15 -8.90
C PHE A 215 4.19 0.16 -8.57
N THR A 216 5.04 0.14 -7.55
CA THR A 216 5.95 1.26 -7.23
C THR A 216 7.40 0.84 -7.42
N MET A 217 8.29 1.83 -7.56
CA MET A 217 9.72 1.64 -7.85
C MET A 217 10.54 2.65 -7.04
N TYR A 218 11.79 2.30 -6.71
CA TYR A 218 12.71 3.17 -5.96
C TYR A 218 13.25 4.31 -6.82
N GLU A 219 13.48 4.04 -8.10
CA GLU A 219 14.15 4.99 -8.98
C GLU A 219 13.66 4.96 -10.43
N GLU A 220 14.13 5.94 -11.20
CA GLU A 220 13.77 6.15 -12.60
C GLU A 220 14.23 5.01 -13.54
N GLY A 221 15.37 4.38 -13.24
CA GLY A 221 15.89 3.26 -14.02
C GLY A 221 14.91 2.08 -14.03
N GLU A 222 14.51 1.65 -12.83
CA GLU A 222 13.48 0.63 -12.60
C GLU A 222 12.16 1.03 -13.25
N ALA A 223 11.72 2.27 -13.03
CA ALA A 223 10.44 2.73 -13.55
C ALA A 223 10.33 2.67 -15.08
N LYS A 224 11.43 2.95 -15.79
CA LYS A 224 11.49 2.85 -17.26
C LYS A 224 11.47 1.40 -17.72
N GLY A 225 12.27 0.53 -17.10
CA GLY A 225 12.32 -0.89 -17.43
C GLY A 225 10.99 -1.58 -17.18
N ASP A 226 10.37 -1.33 -16.02
CA ASP A 226 9.08 -1.90 -15.63
C ASP A 226 7.97 -1.44 -16.57
N TYR A 227 7.95 -0.16 -16.95
CA TYR A 227 6.99 0.37 -17.93
C TYR A 227 7.13 -0.31 -19.30
N ASP A 228 8.36 -0.44 -19.79
CA ASP A 228 8.62 -1.05 -21.10
C ASP A 228 8.25 -2.54 -21.10
N LEU A 229 8.52 -3.25 -20.00
CA LEU A 229 8.08 -4.62 -19.78
C LEU A 229 6.55 -4.74 -19.81
N LEU A 230 5.84 -3.93 -19.01
CA LEU A 230 4.38 -3.90 -18.98
C LEU A 230 3.78 -3.62 -20.37
N GLN A 231 4.36 -2.69 -21.12
CA GLN A 231 3.94 -2.39 -22.48
C GLN A 231 4.15 -3.58 -23.42
N SER A 232 5.29 -4.27 -23.31
CA SER A 232 5.59 -5.47 -24.10
C SER A 232 4.63 -6.63 -23.83
N LEU A 233 4.06 -6.69 -22.62
CA LEU A 233 3.06 -7.68 -22.21
C LEU A 233 1.63 -7.29 -22.59
N GLY A 234 1.42 -6.13 -23.23
CA GLY A 234 0.10 -5.66 -23.67
C GLY A 234 -0.77 -5.10 -22.54
N ALA A 235 -0.15 -4.62 -21.46
CA ALA A 235 -0.87 -3.96 -20.38
C ALA A 235 -1.49 -2.64 -20.86
N LYS A 236 -2.72 -2.35 -20.41
CA LYS A 236 -3.31 -1.01 -20.50
C LYS A 236 -2.75 -0.18 -19.36
N ILE A 237 -1.69 0.58 -19.64
CA ILE A 237 -1.06 1.48 -18.67
C ILE A 237 -1.84 2.79 -18.61
N ILE A 238 -2.20 3.22 -17.40
CA ILE A 238 -3.07 4.39 -17.14
C ILE A 238 -2.23 5.63 -16.78
N THR A 239 -1.13 5.41 -16.07
CA THR A 239 -0.19 6.46 -15.65
C THR A 239 0.80 6.81 -16.75
N GLU A 240 1.35 8.02 -16.70
CA GLU A 240 2.43 8.43 -17.59
C GLU A 240 3.71 7.60 -17.36
N ARG A 241 4.54 7.48 -18.40
CA ARG A 241 5.85 6.83 -18.31
C ARG A 241 6.73 7.58 -17.31
N ASN A 242 7.33 6.84 -16.36
CA ASN A 242 8.20 7.40 -15.32
C ASN A 242 7.50 8.42 -14.39
N ALA A 243 6.21 8.23 -14.10
CA ALA A 243 5.45 9.11 -13.21
C ALA A 243 6.06 9.16 -11.79
N LEU A 244 6.22 10.37 -11.26
CA LEU A 244 6.59 10.60 -9.87
C LEU A 244 5.40 10.30 -8.96
N ASN A 245 5.64 9.54 -7.91
CA ASN A 245 4.63 9.22 -6.92
C ASN A 245 4.47 10.38 -5.92
N PRO A 246 3.30 11.04 -5.86
CA PRO A 246 3.06 12.11 -4.89
C PRO A 246 3.03 11.63 -3.43
N PHE A 247 3.00 10.31 -3.22
CA PHE A 247 2.99 9.66 -1.91
C PHE A 247 4.21 8.78 -1.67
N ALA A 248 5.32 9.07 -2.36
CA ALA A 248 6.63 8.55 -1.98
C ALA A 248 6.95 8.90 -0.52
N VAL A 249 7.73 8.06 0.16
CA VAL A 249 8.14 8.35 1.55
C VAL A 249 8.98 9.62 1.56
N ASP A 250 8.56 10.62 2.32
CA ASP A 250 9.12 11.99 2.34
C ASP A 250 10.40 12.09 3.18
N VAL A 251 11.08 10.96 3.39
CA VAL A 251 12.39 10.88 4.06
C VAL A 251 13.32 10.08 3.15
N PRO A 252 14.46 10.66 2.72
CA PRO A 252 15.44 9.93 1.94
C PRO A 252 16.03 8.79 2.77
N THR A 253 16.18 7.64 2.13
CA THR A 253 16.82 6.45 2.69
C THR A 253 18.22 6.32 2.10
N ILE A 254 19.20 6.01 2.95
CA ILE A 254 20.58 5.75 2.51
C ILE A 254 20.63 4.36 1.88
N ASP A 255 21.26 4.25 0.71
CA ASP A 255 21.59 2.97 0.12
C ASP A 255 22.67 2.27 0.96
N ALA A 256 22.31 1.13 1.55
CA ALA A 256 23.23 0.34 2.38
C ALA A 256 24.46 -0.17 1.60
N ASN A 257 24.35 -0.26 0.27
CA ASN A 257 25.44 -0.68 -0.62
C ASN A 257 26.25 0.49 -1.16
N GLN A 258 25.72 1.72 -1.08
CA GLN A 258 26.34 2.93 -1.62
C GLN A 258 26.17 4.10 -0.62
N PRO A 259 27.14 4.30 0.29
CA PRO A 259 26.97 5.19 1.45
C PRO A 259 26.72 6.68 1.12
N ASP A 260 26.95 7.10 -0.13
CA ASP A 260 26.71 8.46 -0.61
C ASP A 260 25.50 8.58 -1.55
N THR A 261 24.69 7.52 -1.65
CA THR A 261 23.48 7.48 -2.49
C THR A 261 22.23 7.45 -1.63
N PHE A 262 21.24 8.24 -2.01
CA PHE A 262 19.95 8.35 -1.34
C PHE A 262 18.84 8.01 -2.33
N PHE A 263 17.81 7.32 -1.86
CA PHE A 263 16.62 7.01 -2.64
C PHE A 263 15.36 7.26 -1.80
N HIS A 264 14.21 7.39 -2.46
CA HIS A 264 12.92 7.44 -1.78
C HIS A 264 12.19 6.12 -1.97
N ILE A 265 11.56 5.65 -0.91
CA ILE A 265 10.70 4.47 -0.98
C ILE A 265 9.41 4.87 -1.72
N ASN A 266 8.97 4.05 -2.66
CA ASN A 266 7.84 4.31 -3.55
C ASN A 266 7.99 5.60 -4.37
N GLU A 267 9.20 5.97 -4.83
CA GLU A 267 9.45 7.22 -5.56
C GLU A 267 8.64 7.35 -6.85
N ARG A 268 8.54 6.24 -7.59
CA ARG A 268 7.84 6.16 -8.87
C ARG A 268 6.70 5.15 -8.77
N TYR A 269 5.74 5.25 -9.67
CA TYR A 269 4.61 4.33 -9.69
C TYR A 269 4.04 4.15 -11.10
N VAL A 270 3.38 3.02 -11.29
CA VAL A 270 2.65 2.69 -12.51
C VAL A 270 1.33 2.00 -12.17
N CYS A 271 0.22 2.55 -12.68
CA CYS A 271 -1.09 1.89 -12.62
C CYS A 271 -1.40 1.27 -13.98
N PHE A 272 -1.82 0.01 -13.98
CA PHE A 272 -2.13 -0.72 -15.20
C PHE A 272 -3.21 -1.79 -14.96
N LYS A 273 -3.83 -2.26 -16.04
CA LYS A 273 -4.78 -3.37 -16.02
C LYS A 273 -4.77 -4.14 -17.35
N GLY A 274 -5.62 -5.17 -17.45
CA GLY A 274 -5.84 -5.88 -18.71
C GLY A 274 -6.33 -4.96 -19.82
N SER A 275 -5.96 -5.27 -21.06
CA SER A 275 -6.60 -4.66 -22.23
C SER A 275 -7.99 -5.28 -22.39
N GLU A 276 -9.05 -4.46 -22.36
CA GLU A 276 -10.42 -4.93 -22.65
C GLU A 276 -10.42 -5.68 -24.00
N LYS A 277 -10.92 -6.93 -24.01
CA LYS A 277 -11.02 -7.76 -25.22
C LYS A 277 -12.16 -7.30 -26.12
#